data_AF-A0A661JRR2-F1
#
_entry.id   AF-A0A661JRR2-F1
#
_cell.length_a   1.000
_cell.length_b   1.000
_cell.length_c   1.000
_cell.angle_alpha   90.00
_cell.angle_beta   90.00
_cell.angle_gamma   90.00
#
_symmetry.space_group_name_H-M   'P 1'
#
loop_
_entity.id
_entity.type
_entity.pdbx_description
1 polymer ?
#
loop_
_entity_poly.entity_id
_entity_poly.type
_entity_poly.pdbx_seq_one_letter_code
_entity_poly.pdbx_strand_id
1 'polypeptide(L)' 'MLKQARSMAEREALKRALMLTKNNISQAAKILDVSRPTIHDLIKKHKIAPQS' A
#
# COMPACT_ATOMS: atom_id res chain seq x y z
N MET A 1 -11.11 9.05 16.16
CA MET A 1 -9.81 8.43 16.52
C MET A 1 -9.55 7.11 15.78
N LEU A 2 -10.48 6.16 15.69
CA LEU A 2 -10.22 4.86 15.05
C LEU A 2 -10.02 4.90 13.51
N LYS A 3 -10.83 5.68 12.78
CA LYS A 3 -10.73 5.78 11.30
C LYS A 3 -9.36 6.28 10.83
N GLN A 4 -8.80 7.26 11.52
CA GLN A 4 -7.49 7.81 11.18
C GLN A 4 -6.36 6.82 11.48
N ALA A 5 -6.41 6.15 12.63
CA ALA A 5 -5.44 5.11 12.98
C ALA A 5 -5.43 3.97 11.94
N ARG A 6 -6.61 3.49 11.52
CA ARG A 6 -6.73 2.48 10.45
C ARG A 6 -6.16 2.98 9.13
N SER A 7 -6.45 4.23 8.76
CA SER A 7 -5.92 4.83 7.54
C SER A 7 -4.39 4.95 7.55
N MET A 8 -3.80 5.27 8.70
CA MET A 8 -2.34 5.34 8.86
C MET A 8 -1.70 3.95 8.77
N ALA A 9 -2.27 2.95 9.45
CA ALA A 9 -1.79 1.57 9.39
C ALA A 9 -1.86 1.02 7.96
N GLU A 10 -2.95 1.27 7.23
CA GLU A 10 -3.14 0.87 5.83
C GLU A 10 -2.11 1.53 4.91
N ARG A 11 -1.84 2.83 5.11
CA ARG A 11 -0.80 3.56 4.36
C ARG A 11 0.60 3.05 4.65
N GLU A 12 0.92 2.76 5.91
CA GLU A 12 2.23 2.21 6.29
C GLU A 12 2.46 0.82 5.72
N ALA A 13 1.46 -0.07 5.84
CA ALA A 13 1.53 -1.42 5.30
C ALA A 13 1.80 -1.38 3.79
N LEU A 14 1.08 -0.52 3.06
CA LEU A 14 1.28 -0.33 1.63
C LEU A 14 2.68 0.20 1.29
N LYS A 15 3.18 1.21 2.01
CA LYS A 15 4.55 1.72 1.80
C LYS A 15 5.60 0.64 2.03
N ARG A 16 5.49 -0.12 3.13
CA ARG A 16 6.43 -1.19 3.46
C ARG A 16 6.44 -2.28 2.40
N ALA A 17 5.26 -2.72 1.96
CA ALA A 17 5.16 -3.71 0.89
C ALA A 17 5.81 -3.24 -0.42
N LEU A 18 5.57 -1.99 -0.83
CA LEU A 18 6.17 -1.41 -2.04
C LEU A 18 7.69 -1.28 -1.92
N MET A 19 8.22 -0.89 -0.76
CA MET A 19 9.67 -0.83 -0.54
C MET A 19 10.31 -2.21 -0.60
N LEU A 20 9.72 -3.21 0.08
CA LEU A 20 10.23 -4.59 0.12
C LEU A 20 10.24 -5.23 -1.27
N THR A 21 9.31 -4.85 -2.14
CA THR A 21 9.18 -5.42 -3.48
C THR A 21 9.77 -4.55 -4.58
N LYS A 22 10.48 -3.46 -4.23
CA LYS A 22 11.03 -2.48 -5.18
C LYS A 22 9.97 -1.97 -6.17
N ASN A 23 8.82 -1.55 -5.64
CA ASN A 23 7.63 -1.09 -6.36
C ASN A 23 6.96 -2.15 -7.26
N ASN A 24 7.24 -3.44 -7.09
CA ASN A 24 6.52 -4.49 -7.80
C ASN A 24 5.11 -4.68 -7.20
N ILE A 25 4.10 -4.14 -7.90
CA ILE A 25 2.68 -4.18 -7.52
C ILE A 25 2.17 -5.61 -7.33
N SER A 26 2.56 -6.56 -8.18
CA SER A 26 2.11 -7.95 -8.07
C SER A 26 2.64 -8.62 -6.81
N GLN A 27 3.89 -8.36 -6.45
CA GLN A 27 4.49 -8.90 -5.23
C GLN A 27 3.93 -8.19 -4.00
N ALA A 28 3.72 -6.86 -4.06
CA ALA A 28 3.14 -6.11 -2.95
C ALA A 28 1.70 -6.57 -2.65
N ALA A 29 0.91 -6.84 -3.70
CA ALA A 29 -0.43 -7.42 -3.60
C ALA A 29 -0.41 -8.78 -2.86
N LYS A 30 0.56 -9.64 -3.19
CA LYS A 30 0.75 -10.93 -2.50
C LYS A 30 1.14 -10.77 -1.03
N ILE A 31 2.06 -9.85 -0.71
CA ILE A 31 2.51 -9.61 0.67
C ILE A 31 1.36 -9.08 1.55
N LEU A 32 0.50 -8.24 0.98
CA LEU A 32 -0.63 -7.65 1.69
C LEU A 32 -1.90 -8.50 1.63
N ASP A 33 -1.85 -9.65 0.96
CA ASP A 33 -2.98 -10.56 0.71
C ASP A 33 -4.21 -9.84 0.12
N VAL A 34 -3.97 -9.02 -0.92
CA VAL A 34 -5.01 -8.27 -1.63
C VAL A 34 -4.87 -8.42 -3.13
N SER A 35 -5.90 -7.98 -3.87
CA SER A 35 -5.86 -7.95 -5.31
C SER A 35 -5.00 -6.80 -5.86
N ARG A 36 -4.49 -6.93 -7.09
CA ARG A 36 -3.75 -5.84 -7.76
C ARG A 36 -4.59 -4.57 -7.91
N PRO A 37 -5.88 -4.60 -8.34
CA PRO A 37 -6.73 -3.41 -8.34
C PRO A 37 -6.81 -2.72 -6.97
N THR A 38 -6.89 -3.50 -5.88
CA THR A 38 -6.90 -2.96 -4.51
C THR A 38 -5.63 -2.17 -4.21
N ILE A 39 -4.46 -2.65 -4.64
CA ILE A 39 -3.20 -1.88 -4.50
C ILE A 39 -3.28 -0.55 -5.23
N HIS A 40 -3.79 -0.52 -6.47
CA HIS A 40 -3.95 0.72 -7.23
C HIS A 40 -4.88 1.71 -6.53
N ASP A 41 -6.02 1.23 -6.02
CA ASP A 41 -6.96 2.06 -5.26
C ASP A 41 -6.32 2.61 -3.99
N LEU A 42 -5.57 1.80 -3.25
CA LEU A 42 -4.88 2.23 -2.03
C LEU A 42 -3.79 3.27 -2.33
N ILE A 43 -3.01 3.10 -3.41
CA ILE A 43 -2.02 4.09 -3.84
C ILE A 43 -2.70 5.43 -4.16
N LYS A 44 -3.82 5.39 -4.91
CA LYS A 44 -4.59 6.59 -5.28
C LYS A 44 -5.22 7.26 -4.06
N LYS A 45 -5.82 6.47 -3.17
CA LYS A 45 -6.47 6.92 -1.92
C LYS A 45 -5.47 7.59 -0.97
N HIS A 46 -4.29 7.01 -0.81
CA HIS A 46 -3.26 7.50 0.13
C HIS A 46 -2.22 8.42 -0.52
N LYS A 47 -2.36 8.72 -1.82
CA LYS A 47 -1.45 9.54 -2.64
C LYS A 47 0.02 9.17 -2.41
N ILE A 48 0.31 7.87 -2.47
CA ILE A 48 1.67 7.36 -2.24
C ILE A 48 2.48 7.60 -3.52
N ALA A 49 3.45 8.50 -3.45
CA ALA A 49 4.45 8.64 -4.51
C ALA A 49 5.47 7.49 -4.41
N PRO A 50 5.96 6.94 -5.53
CA PRO A 50 7.12 6.07 -5.52
C PRO A 50 8.27 6.86 -4.89
N GLN A 51 8.78 6.38 -3.75
CA GLN A 51 9.92 7.00 -3.09
C GLN A 51 11.15 6.52 -3.86
N SER A 52 11.75 7.45 -4.60
CA SER A 52 13.04 7.28 -5.28
C SER A 52 14.16 7.07 -4.28
#